data_AF-A0A5R8P8M7-F1
#
_entry.id   AF-A0A5R8P8M7-F1
#
_cell.length_a   1.000
_cell.length_b   1.000
_cell.length_c   1.000
_cell.angle_alpha   90.00
_cell.angle_beta   90.00
_cell.angle_gamma   90.00
#
_symmetry.space_group_name_H-M   'P 1'
#
loop_
_entity.id
_entity.type
_entity.pdbx_description
1 polymer ?
#
loop_
_entity_poly.entity_id
_entity_poly.type
_entity_poly.pdbx_seq_one_letter_code
_entity_poly.pdbx_strand_id
1 'polypeptide(L)'
;MAWTPDPMLAAAARAGGVRLLDLEPVDRCWLVASLTVEGLTAEEIAARTGCRLRKIRYVRADPLTAMMTNWLVAQAQADAAAQRADALDRWCTTTIARCEQTSTKTRQQLANAVDQIRALRTRCREQQHRVAVYQKYLGATRPRRPTPPTPVDQLALF
;
A
#
# COMPACT_ATOMS: atom_id res chain seq x y z
N MET A 1 42.98 -8.71 15.72
CA MET A 1 42.21 -8.30 14.54
C MET A 1 40.93 -9.12 14.52
N ALA A 2 39.77 -8.50 14.30
CA ALA A 2 38.50 -9.21 14.15
C ALA A 2 38.32 -9.61 12.68
N TRP A 3 38.00 -10.87 12.42
CA TRP A 3 37.65 -11.34 11.08
C TRP A 3 36.36 -10.66 10.60
N THR A 4 36.30 -10.28 9.33
CA THR A 4 35.16 -9.62 8.71
C THR A 4 34.78 -10.34 7.41
N PRO A 5 33.50 -10.66 7.17
CA PRO A 5 33.09 -11.34 5.95
C PRO A 5 33.32 -10.48 4.70
N ASP A 6 33.93 -11.06 3.68
CA ASP A 6 34.05 -10.43 2.37
C ASP A 6 32.77 -10.69 1.53
N PRO A 7 32.00 -9.63 1.19
CA PRO A 7 30.79 -9.78 0.39
C PRO A 7 31.07 -10.13 -1.08
N MET A 8 32.28 -9.86 -1.60
CA MET A 8 32.64 -10.11 -2.99
C MET A 8 33.17 -11.52 -3.24
N LEU A 9 33.52 -12.26 -2.20
CA LEU A 9 34.10 -13.60 -2.31
C LEU A 9 33.17 -14.59 -3.04
N ALA A 10 31.87 -14.56 -2.74
CA ALA A 10 30.87 -15.39 -3.41
C ALA A 10 30.74 -15.04 -4.90
N ALA A 11 30.74 -13.74 -5.23
CA ALA A 11 30.67 -13.27 -6.61
C ALA A 11 31.92 -13.67 -7.41
N ALA A 12 33.11 -13.52 -6.82
CA ALA A 12 34.37 -13.92 -7.43
C ALA A 12 34.44 -15.45 -7.66
N ALA A 13 33.96 -16.25 -6.71
CA ALA A 13 33.88 -17.69 -6.87
C ALA A 13 32.88 -18.11 -7.97
N ARG A 14 31.77 -17.38 -8.15
CA ARG A 14 30.85 -17.64 -9.27
C ARG A 14 31.48 -17.38 -10.63
N ALA A 15 32.37 -16.39 -10.72
CA ALA A 15 33.15 -16.12 -11.92
C ALA A 15 34.30 -17.13 -12.14
N GLY A 16 34.50 -18.10 -11.24
CA GLY A 16 35.58 -19.08 -11.31
C GLY A 16 36.96 -18.52 -10.95
N GLY A 17 37.01 -17.32 -10.36
CA GLY A 17 38.26 -16.64 -10.00
C GLY A 17 38.86 -17.06 -8.66
N VAL A 18 38.19 -17.94 -7.91
CA VAL A 18 38.57 -18.30 -6.53
C VAL A 18 38.83 -19.79 -6.41
N ARG A 19 40.00 -20.15 -5.90
CA ARG A 19 40.32 -21.52 -5.51
C ARG A 19 40.11 -21.67 -4.00
N LEU A 20 39.31 -22.66 -3.59
CA LEU A 20 38.97 -22.83 -2.17
C LEU A 20 40.20 -23.09 -1.29
N LEU A 21 41.21 -23.78 -1.81
CA LEU A 21 42.42 -24.12 -1.05
C LEU A 21 43.32 -22.91 -0.78
N ASP A 22 43.20 -21.86 -1.56
CA ASP A 22 44.01 -20.64 -1.42
C ASP A 22 43.46 -19.71 -0.33
N LEU A 23 42.24 -19.97 0.16
CA LEU A 23 41.58 -19.20 1.20
C LEU A 23 41.94 -19.68 2.62
N GLU A 24 41.83 -18.78 3.61
CA GLU A 24 41.90 -19.16 5.02
C GLU A 24 40.73 -20.05 5.44
N PRO A 25 40.88 -20.89 6.50
CA PRO A 25 39.82 -21.78 6.95
C PRO A 25 38.47 -21.11 7.19
N VAL A 26 38.48 -19.91 7.78
CA VAL A 26 37.27 -19.13 8.07
C VAL A 26 36.62 -18.66 6.76
N ASP A 27 37.40 -18.15 5.81
CA ASP A 27 36.91 -17.69 4.50
C ASP A 27 36.37 -18.84 3.64
N ARG A 28 36.92 -20.05 3.78
CA ARG A 28 36.38 -21.26 3.15
C ARG A 28 34.98 -21.57 3.68
N CYS A 29 34.78 -21.50 4.99
CA CYS A 29 33.49 -21.73 5.62
C CYS A 29 32.49 -20.66 5.16
N TRP A 30 32.91 -19.40 5.13
CA TRP A 30 32.11 -18.29 4.65
C TRP A 30 31.68 -18.47 3.19
N LEU A 31 32.63 -18.78 2.28
CA LEU A 31 32.34 -18.99 0.88
C LEU A 31 31.38 -20.17 0.64
N VAL A 32 31.60 -21.29 1.34
CA VAL A 32 30.72 -22.46 1.20
C VAL A 32 29.33 -22.16 1.77
N ALA A 33 29.23 -21.44 2.89
CA ALA A 33 27.96 -21.01 3.45
C ALA A 33 27.20 -20.09 2.48
N SER A 34 27.86 -19.06 1.94
CA SER A 34 27.24 -18.10 1.02
C SER A 34 26.73 -18.79 -0.25
N LEU A 35 27.54 -19.63 -0.90
CA LEU A 35 27.12 -20.37 -2.09
C LEU A 35 26.02 -21.40 -1.79
N THR A 36 25.98 -21.94 -0.56
CA THR A 36 24.91 -22.84 -0.12
C THR A 36 23.58 -22.10 0.03
N VAL A 37 23.59 -20.90 0.62
CA VAL A 37 22.39 -20.05 0.75
C VAL A 37 21.89 -19.57 -0.62
N GLU A 38 22.80 -19.33 -1.56
CA GLU A 38 22.46 -19.05 -2.97
C GLU A 38 21.85 -20.26 -3.72
N GLY A 39 21.84 -21.45 -3.11
CA GLY A 39 21.22 -22.65 -3.65
C GLY A 39 22.14 -23.55 -4.46
N LEU A 40 23.45 -23.31 -4.47
CA LEU A 40 24.38 -24.16 -5.22
C LEU A 40 24.57 -25.53 -4.53
N THR A 41 24.64 -26.57 -5.36
CA THR A 41 24.93 -27.92 -4.90
C THR A 41 26.42 -28.07 -4.55
N ALA A 42 26.75 -29.08 -3.75
CA ALA A 42 28.15 -29.34 -3.38
C ALA A 42 29.03 -29.66 -4.61
N GLU A 43 28.44 -30.22 -5.67
CA GLU A 43 29.11 -30.55 -6.93
C GLU A 43 29.41 -29.28 -7.74
N GLU A 44 28.45 -28.37 -7.82
CA GLU A 44 28.64 -27.07 -8.47
C GLU A 44 29.68 -26.22 -7.76
N ILE A 45 29.64 -26.20 -6.42
CA ILE A 45 30.64 -25.48 -5.61
C ILE A 45 32.03 -26.08 -5.84
N ALA A 46 32.14 -27.41 -5.89
CA ALA A 46 33.39 -28.10 -6.16
C ALA A 46 33.96 -27.73 -7.54
N ALA A 47 33.11 -27.76 -8.58
CA ALA A 47 33.48 -27.38 -9.95
C ALA A 47 33.93 -25.92 -10.05
N ARG A 48 33.21 -24.99 -9.43
CA ARG A 48 33.51 -23.55 -9.49
C ARG A 48 34.77 -23.16 -8.72
N THR A 49 35.06 -23.86 -7.62
CA THR A 49 36.20 -23.53 -6.74
C THR A 49 37.45 -24.38 -7.00
N GLY A 50 37.44 -25.22 -8.05
CA GLY A 50 38.56 -26.08 -8.43
C GLY A 50 38.90 -27.16 -7.39
N CYS A 51 37.92 -27.61 -6.62
CA CYS A 51 38.11 -28.48 -5.47
C CYS A 51 37.43 -29.84 -5.63
N ARG A 52 37.89 -30.86 -4.91
CA ARG A 52 37.23 -32.17 -4.89
C ARG A 52 35.93 -32.10 -4.06
N LEU A 53 34.89 -32.79 -4.50
CA LEU A 53 33.60 -32.88 -3.81
C LEU A 53 33.73 -33.25 -2.31
N ARG A 54 34.64 -34.17 -1.98
CA ARG A 54 34.93 -34.56 -0.59
C ARG A 54 35.34 -33.38 0.29
N LYS A 55 36.12 -32.43 -0.26
CA LYS A 55 36.56 -31.24 0.49
C LYS A 55 35.40 -30.30 0.75
N ILE A 56 34.51 -30.10 -0.23
CA ILE A 56 33.30 -29.29 -0.04
C ILE A 56 32.41 -29.89 1.04
N ARG A 57 32.15 -31.20 0.99
CA ARG A 57 31.35 -31.89 2.01
C ARG A 57 31.96 -31.76 3.41
N TYR A 58 33.29 -31.85 3.51
CA TYR A 58 34.00 -31.66 4.78
C TYR A 58 33.82 -30.24 5.33
N VAL A 59 34.01 -29.21 4.49
CA VAL A 59 33.82 -27.81 4.90
C VAL A 59 32.35 -27.54 5.24
N ARG A 60 31.39 -28.09 4.49
CA ARG A 60 29.96 -27.95 4.77
C ARG A 60 29.54 -28.61 6.09
N ALA A 61 30.22 -29.69 6.49
CA ALA A 61 30.00 -30.34 7.78
C ALA A 61 30.65 -29.60 8.95
N ASP A 62 31.48 -28.59 8.70
CA ASP A 62 32.08 -27.76 9.75
C ASP A 62 30.98 -26.96 10.48
N PRO A 63 30.95 -26.97 11.84
CA PRO A 63 29.97 -26.21 12.60
C PRO A 63 30.02 -24.71 12.32
N LEU A 64 31.19 -24.16 11.97
CA LEU A 64 31.33 -22.76 11.59
C LEU A 64 30.56 -22.45 10.31
N THR A 65 30.63 -23.34 9.32
CA THR A 65 29.86 -23.20 8.06
C THR A 65 28.36 -23.29 8.32
N ALA A 66 27.92 -24.19 9.19
CA ALA A 66 26.51 -24.30 9.58
C ALA A 66 26.02 -23.01 10.28
N MET A 67 26.82 -22.48 11.22
CA MET A 67 26.54 -21.22 11.89
C MET A 67 26.44 -20.05 10.90
N MET A 68 27.40 -19.90 9.98
CA MET A 68 27.40 -18.85 8.97
C MET A 68 26.20 -18.97 8.01
N THR A 69 25.84 -20.20 7.63
CA THR A 69 24.66 -20.46 6.78
C THR A 69 23.39 -20.01 7.49
N ASN A 70 23.22 -20.38 8.76
CA ASN A 70 22.07 -19.97 9.56
C ASN A 70 22.02 -18.45 9.76
N TRP A 71 23.17 -17.82 9.99
CA TRP A 71 23.28 -16.37 10.12
C TRP A 71 22.86 -15.66 8.83
N LEU A 72 23.33 -16.12 7.67
CA LEU A 72 22.95 -15.57 6.37
C LEU A 72 21.44 -15.71 6.10
N VAL A 73 20.86 -16.87 6.43
CA VAL A 73 19.41 -17.10 6.29
C VAL A 73 18.63 -16.18 7.24
N ALA A 74 19.06 -16.05 8.49
CA ALA A 74 18.43 -15.17 9.46
C ALA A 74 18.50 -13.70 9.04
N GLN A 75 19.65 -13.27 8.51
CA GLN A 75 19.84 -11.91 7.97
C GLN A 75 18.88 -11.65 6.82
N ALA A 76 18.79 -12.56 5.84
CA ALA A 76 17.87 -12.43 4.72
C ALA A 76 16.39 -12.38 5.17
N GLN A 77 16.02 -13.17 6.19
CA GLN A 77 14.67 -13.14 6.78
C GLN A 77 14.38 -11.83 7.51
N ALA A 78 15.36 -11.29 8.23
CA ALA A 78 15.25 -10.00 8.92
C ALA A 78 15.09 -8.86 7.90
N ASP A 79 15.90 -8.85 6.84
CA ASP A 79 15.82 -7.85 5.77
C ASP A 79 14.46 -7.93 5.05
N ALA A 80 13.96 -9.14 4.76
CA ALA A 80 12.64 -9.33 4.18
C ALA A 80 11.49 -8.93 5.11
N ALA A 81 11.66 -9.05 6.43
CA ALA A 81 10.70 -8.57 7.42
C ALA A 81 10.69 -7.03 7.48
N ALA A 82 11.87 -6.41 7.50
CA ALA A 82 12.02 -4.96 7.48
C ALA A 82 11.39 -4.34 6.22
N GLN A 83 11.69 -4.90 5.04
CA GLN A 83 11.10 -4.43 3.77
C GLN A 83 9.56 -4.55 3.75
N ARG A 84 9.01 -5.61 4.35
CA ARG A 84 7.55 -5.77 4.49
C ARG A 84 6.94 -4.73 5.43
N ALA A 85 7.59 -4.43 6.55
CA ALA A 85 7.15 -3.38 7.47
C ALA A 85 7.16 -2.01 6.78
N ASP A 86 8.24 -1.65 6.09
CA ASP A 86 8.35 -0.39 5.34
C ASP A 86 7.31 -0.26 4.23
N ALA A 87 6.95 -1.37 3.57
CA ALA A 87 5.91 -1.40 2.55
C ALA A 87 4.51 -1.17 3.17
N LEU A 88 4.24 -1.80 4.31
CA LEU A 88 2.98 -1.61 5.05
C LEU A 88 2.84 -0.19 5.56
N ASP A 89 3.89 0.40 6.12
CA ASP A 89 3.86 1.78 6.62
C ASP A 89 3.57 2.79 5.49
N ARG A 90 4.22 2.62 4.33
CA ARG A 90 3.93 3.44 3.15
C ARG A 90 2.49 3.25 2.65
N TRP A 91 1.97 2.03 2.69
CA TRP A 91 0.58 1.78 2.32
C TRP A 91 -0.41 2.39 3.32
N CYS A 92 -0.17 2.25 4.63
CA CYS A 92 -1.00 2.83 5.68
C CYS A 92 -1.03 4.36 5.60
N THR A 93 0.12 4.99 5.45
CA THR A 93 0.23 6.47 5.33
C THR A 93 -0.52 7.00 4.11
N THR A 94 -0.35 6.37 2.95
CA THR A 94 -1.05 6.78 1.72
C THR A 94 -2.57 6.54 1.78
N THR A 95 -3.01 5.42 2.38
CA THR A 95 -4.43 5.13 2.53
C THR A 95 -5.12 6.03 3.54
N ILE A 96 -4.49 6.32 4.69
CA ILE A 96 -4.98 7.28 5.68
C ILE A 96 -5.12 8.66 5.03
N ALA A 97 -4.08 9.17 4.36
CA ALA A 97 -4.12 10.47 3.68
C ALA A 97 -5.26 10.54 2.64
N ARG A 98 -5.50 9.44 1.90
CA ARG A 98 -6.61 9.37 0.93
C ARG A 98 -7.97 9.42 1.64
N CYS A 99 -8.15 8.67 2.72
CA CYS A 99 -9.38 8.66 3.51
C CYS A 99 -9.67 10.02 4.17
N GLU A 100 -8.64 10.70 4.66
CA GLU A 100 -8.75 12.06 5.19
C GLU A 100 -9.15 13.05 4.09
N GLN A 101 -8.55 12.93 2.90
CA GLN A 101 -8.90 13.78 1.77
C GLN A 101 -10.34 13.56 1.27
N THR A 102 -10.84 12.32 1.25
CA THR A 102 -12.24 12.06 0.87
C THR A 102 -13.21 12.55 1.94
N SER A 103 -12.86 12.41 3.22
CA SER A 103 -13.66 12.92 4.34
C SER A 103 -13.76 14.45 4.32
N THR A 104 -12.65 15.15 4.11
CA THR A 104 -12.63 16.62 3.99
C THR A 104 -13.44 17.10 2.79
N LYS A 105 -13.31 16.45 1.62
CA LYS A 105 -14.10 16.75 0.42
C LYS A 105 -15.61 16.56 0.65
N THR A 106 -16.02 15.44 1.24
CA THR A 106 -17.45 15.17 1.50
C THR A 106 -18.04 16.15 2.51
N ARG A 107 -17.30 16.49 3.58
CA ARG A 107 -17.71 17.55 4.52
C ARG A 107 -17.87 18.91 3.85
N GLN A 108 -16.94 19.28 2.96
CA GLN A 108 -17.04 20.54 2.21
C GLN A 108 -18.26 20.55 1.29
N GLN A 109 -18.53 19.44 0.59
CA GLN A 109 -19.72 19.31 -0.26
C GLN A 109 -21.02 19.47 0.54
N LEU A 110 -21.10 18.86 1.73
CA LEU A 110 -22.24 19.02 2.63
C LEU A 110 -22.41 20.46 3.12
N ALA A 111 -21.32 21.12 3.54
CA ALA A 111 -21.35 22.52 3.95
C ALA A 111 -21.87 23.42 2.82
N ASN A 112 -21.34 23.24 1.61
CA ASN A 112 -21.77 23.98 0.43
C ASN A 112 -23.26 23.76 0.12
N ALA A 113 -23.76 22.51 0.22
CA ALA A 113 -25.17 22.20 -0.02
C ALA A 113 -26.08 22.85 1.04
N VAL A 114 -25.66 22.84 2.31
CA VAL A 114 -26.39 23.51 3.41
C VAL A 114 -26.46 25.03 3.16
N ASP A 115 -25.36 25.64 2.75
CA ASP A 115 -25.32 27.08 2.45
C ASP A 115 -26.17 27.45 1.24
N GLN A 116 -26.19 26.59 0.20
CA GLN A 116 -27.11 26.74 -0.95
C GLN A 116 -28.57 26.70 -0.51
N ILE A 117 -28.96 25.72 0.32
CA ILE A 117 -30.34 25.62 0.84
C ILE A 117 -30.70 26.84 1.69
N ARG A 118 -29.77 27.33 2.53
CA ARG A 118 -29.97 28.55 3.33
C ARG A 118 -30.20 29.76 2.44
N ALA A 119 -29.37 29.95 1.41
CA ALA A 119 -29.49 31.04 0.45
C ALA A 119 -30.79 30.98 -0.37
N LEU A 120 -31.25 29.78 -0.76
CA LEU A 120 -32.53 29.62 -1.42
C LEU A 120 -33.69 29.96 -0.48
N ARG A 121 -33.63 29.53 0.79
CA ARG A 121 -34.65 29.85 1.80
C ARG A 121 -34.75 31.36 2.07
N THR A 122 -33.62 32.07 2.16
CA THR A 122 -33.64 33.53 2.34
C THR A 122 -34.26 34.21 1.12
N ARG A 123 -33.85 33.85 -0.11
CA ARG A 123 -34.46 34.38 -1.34
C ARG A 123 -35.96 34.11 -1.43
N CYS A 124 -36.42 32.90 -1.10
CA CYS A 124 -37.84 32.57 -1.09
C CYS A 124 -38.61 33.41 -0.04
N ARG A 125 -38.05 33.62 1.15
CA ARG A 125 -38.65 34.49 2.18
C ARG A 125 -38.75 35.94 1.72
N GLU A 126 -37.70 36.46 1.09
CA GLU A 126 -37.70 37.82 0.51
C GLU A 126 -38.76 37.96 -0.58
N GLN A 127 -38.87 36.99 -1.50
CA GLN A 127 -39.90 36.98 -2.53
C GLN A 127 -41.31 36.89 -1.95
N GLN A 128 -41.54 35.99 -0.98
CA GLN A 128 -42.82 35.88 -0.27
C GLN A 128 -43.20 37.20 0.41
N HIS A 129 -42.24 37.86 1.07
CA HIS A 129 -42.47 39.18 1.67
C HIS A 129 -42.85 40.22 0.62
N ARG A 130 -42.11 40.29 -0.50
CA ARG A 130 -42.44 41.21 -1.62
C ARG A 130 -43.84 40.95 -2.16
N VAL A 131 -44.21 39.69 -2.40
CA VAL A 131 -45.56 39.31 -2.90
C VAL A 131 -46.64 39.73 -1.89
N ALA A 132 -46.44 39.46 -0.59
CA ALA A 132 -47.40 39.85 0.45
C ALA A 132 -47.59 41.38 0.51
N VAL A 133 -46.49 42.15 0.36
CA VAL A 133 -46.53 43.61 0.30
C VAL A 133 -47.27 44.09 -0.96
N TYR A 134 -46.96 43.54 -2.14
CA TYR A 134 -47.69 43.90 -3.37
C TYR A 134 -49.18 43.54 -3.30
N GLN A 135 -49.52 42.37 -2.74
CA GLN A 135 -50.90 41.94 -2.53
C GLN A 135 -51.67 42.90 -1.61
N LYS A 136 -51.01 43.48 -0.60
CA LYS A 136 -51.59 44.52 0.26
C LYS A 136 -51.97 45.78 -0.53
N TYR A 137 -51.14 46.19 -1.50
CA TYR A 137 -51.34 47.44 -2.24
C TYR A 137 -52.18 47.30 -3.52
N LEU A 138 -52.25 46.12 -4.11
CA LEU A 138 -53.05 45.88 -5.33
C LEU A 138 -54.56 45.78 -5.07
N GLY A 139 -54.99 45.76 -3.79
CA GLY A 139 -56.37 45.50 -3.41
C GLY A 139 -56.72 44.04 -3.69
N ALA A 140 -57.28 43.33 -2.72
CA ALA A 140 -57.63 41.93 -2.88
C ALA A 140 -58.59 41.73 -4.07
N THR A 141 -58.08 41.30 -5.24
CA THR A 141 -58.89 40.64 -6.25
C THR A 141 -59.34 39.33 -5.62
N ARG A 142 -60.54 39.37 -5.03
CA ARG A 142 -61.20 38.23 -4.43
C ARG A 142 -61.17 37.08 -5.45
N PRO A 143 -60.61 35.90 -5.14
CA PRO A 143 -60.68 34.79 -6.08
C PRO A 143 -62.17 34.49 -6.32
N ARG A 144 -62.56 34.51 -7.60
CA ARG A 144 -63.92 34.17 -8.03
C ARG A 144 -64.15 32.72 -7.59
N ARG A 145 -65.14 32.52 -6.72
CA ARG A 145 -65.54 31.20 -6.20
C ARG A 145 -65.64 30.21 -7.37
N PRO A 146 -64.92 29.09 -7.39
CA PRO A 146 -65.09 28.10 -8.45
C PRO A 146 -66.54 27.58 -8.38
N THR A 147 -67.24 27.69 -9.50
CA THR A 147 -68.56 27.07 -9.70
C THR A 147 -68.43 25.55 -9.52
N PRO A 148 -69.40 24.90 -8.85
CA PRO A 148 -69.34 23.45 -8.65
C PRO A 148 -69.35 22.73 -10.00
N PRO A 149 -68.60 21.62 -10.16
CA PRO A 149 -68.59 20.84 -11.39
C PRO A 149 -69.96 20.19 -11.61
N THR A 150 -70.49 20.33 -12.82
CA THR A 150 -71.66 19.62 -13.32
C THR A 150 -71.39 18.10 -13.40
N PRO A 151 -72.37 17.23 -13.11
CA PRO A 151 -72.17 15.81 -12.82
C PRO A 151 -72.06 14.91 -14.07
N VAL A 152 -71.36 15.36 -15.12
CA VAL A 152 -71.26 14.59 -16.38
C VAL A 152 -69.88 13.95 -16.60
N ASP A 153 -68.84 14.41 -15.90
CA ASP A 153 -67.45 13.96 -16.15
C ASP A 153 -66.91 12.89 -15.17
N GLN A 154 -67.76 12.24 -14.38
CA GLN A 154 -67.32 11.19 -13.44
C GLN A 154 -67.23 9.76 -14.03
N LEU A 155 -67.41 9.58 -15.34
CA LEU A 155 -67.37 8.24 -15.97
C LEU A 155 -66.15 7.98 -16.86
N ALA A 156 -65.11 8.80 -16.79
CA ALA A 156 -63.84 8.50 -17.43
C ALA A 156 -62.76 8.36 -16.36
N LEU A 157 -62.71 7.19 -15.71
CA LEU A 157 -61.52 6.57 -15.07
C LEU A 157 -61.97 5.32 -14.28
N PHE A 158 -62.36 4.28 -15.01
CA PHE A 158 -62.16 2.88 -14.63
C PHE A 158 -61.61 2.15 -15.86
#